data_AF-A0A9E3Q6F7-F1
#
_entry.id   AF-A0A9E3Q6F7-F1
#
_cell.length_a   1.000
_cell.length_b   1.000
_cell.length_c   1.000
_cell.angle_alpha   90.00
_cell.angle_beta   90.00
_cell.angle_gamma   90.00
#
_symmetry.space_group_name_H-M   'P 1'
#
loop_
_entity.id
_entity.type
_entity.pdbx_description
1 polymer ?
#
loop_
_entity_poly.entity_id
_entity_poly.type
_entity_poly.pdbx_seq_one_letter_code
_entity_poly.pdbx_strand_id
1 'polypeptide(L)'
;MIKDLIVWNSLRAQVTSWRELAEQVVTAHQAGGEDAKKLLAKGWTPDDGKVFLDFVRRAEDELNQFAAPEEAEIEDDTDGAIILSAPALSALQHLVEQANIDANLVLRATAQGAVGDRAGLTEHELHPAAKPPPGQRLFYSPFDEPGVLYLTEGAKAVAYRMLKGYHPFSQSPPSVPLAPKARILLVGDWATGVGRARDIAALMRKELDAAPAVERHVVHLGDIYYSGWAAECRKRFLDPWPVRPGESGVFSWCLNGNHDMYCGGDGIFQVVLGDSRFARQAGCTYFALGNEHWQILGLDTAYDEWNLQPGNLDQVAWARSVLNANPGARGILLSHHQPHSAYEGTGPKKAGRIAAQAFPLLEGRRTHAWFWGHEHRCAVYDPIDFSAAGGTASLPLGACLGHGGVPTRPTRDSKPGVRHVLTDIVRYGIENFAMMGFAVLDLDNDHGQLRCINERGVEHFRADLA
;
A
#
# COMPACT_ATOMS: atom_id res chain seq x y z
N MET A 1 9.32 9.44 -23.76
CA MET A 1 9.26 10.79 -24.35
C MET A 1 7.86 11.38 -24.45
N ILE A 2 6.95 10.98 -25.36
CA ILE A 2 5.59 11.61 -25.46
C ILE A 2 4.83 11.53 -24.12
N LYS A 3 5.00 10.43 -23.38
CA LYS A 3 4.41 10.22 -22.05
C LYS A 3 5.00 11.16 -20.98
N ASP A 4 6.31 11.36 -21.01
CA ASP A 4 7.01 12.25 -20.07
C ASP A 4 6.61 13.69 -20.34
N LEU A 5 6.44 14.07 -21.61
CA LEU A 5 5.99 15.39 -22.02
C LEU A 5 4.52 15.66 -21.64
N ILE A 6 3.62 14.68 -21.77
CA ILE A 6 2.20 14.83 -21.36
C ILE A 6 2.07 14.98 -19.85
N VAL A 7 2.77 14.16 -19.07
CA VAL A 7 2.78 14.23 -17.61
C VAL A 7 3.42 15.54 -17.15
N TRP A 8 4.56 15.93 -17.74
CA TRP A 8 5.22 17.21 -17.53
C TRP A 8 4.33 18.41 -17.81
N ASN A 9 3.59 18.40 -18.93
CA ASN A 9 2.66 19.45 -19.29
C ASN A 9 1.45 19.50 -18.36
N SER A 10 0.94 18.34 -17.92
CA SER A 10 -0.15 18.26 -16.93
C SER A 10 0.29 18.81 -15.57
N LEU A 11 1.51 18.49 -15.15
CA LEU A 11 2.13 19.01 -13.93
C LEU A 11 2.32 20.52 -13.98
N ARG A 12 2.87 21.06 -15.08
CA ARG A 12 2.96 22.51 -15.28
C ARG A 12 1.61 23.19 -15.29
N ALA A 13 0.60 22.60 -15.93
CA ALA A 13 -0.76 23.14 -15.93
C ALA A 13 -1.35 23.18 -14.51
N GLN A 14 -1.09 22.16 -13.70
CA GLN A 14 -1.58 22.08 -12.33
C GLN A 14 -0.87 23.08 -11.40
N VAL A 15 0.45 23.18 -11.46
CA VAL A 15 1.23 24.19 -10.72
C VAL A 15 0.84 25.61 -11.16
N THR A 16 0.54 25.81 -12.45
CA THR A 16 0.01 27.09 -12.96
C THR A 16 -1.38 27.40 -12.41
N SER A 17 -2.27 26.40 -12.34
CA SER A 17 -3.58 26.58 -11.71
C SER A 17 -3.48 26.91 -10.21
N TRP A 18 -2.54 26.28 -9.49
CA TRP A 18 -2.27 26.63 -8.09
C TRP A 18 -1.72 28.04 -7.93
N ARG A 19 -0.84 28.48 -8.83
CA ARG A 19 -0.34 29.86 -8.89
C ARG A 19 -1.47 30.86 -9.08
N GLU A 20 -2.32 30.66 -10.08
CA GLU A 20 -3.44 31.55 -10.39
C GLU A 20 -4.39 31.65 -9.21
N LEU A 21 -4.67 30.53 -8.54
CA LEU A 21 -5.48 30.51 -7.32
C LEU A 21 -4.80 31.26 -6.18
N ALA A 22 -3.49 31.07 -5.97
CA ALA A 22 -2.73 31.78 -4.94
C ALA A 22 -2.70 33.30 -5.18
N GLU A 23 -2.48 33.71 -6.43
CA GLU A 23 -2.49 35.12 -6.86
C GLU A 23 -3.89 35.75 -6.70
N GLN A 24 -4.95 35.01 -7.02
CA GLN A 24 -6.33 35.45 -6.81
C GLN A 24 -6.63 35.67 -5.32
N VAL A 25 -6.18 34.77 -4.45
CA VAL A 25 -6.34 34.93 -2.99
C VAL A 25 -5.61 36.19 -2.50
N VAL A 26 -4.35 36.39 -2.91
CA VAL A 26 -3.57 37.57 -2.50
C VAL A 26 -4.19 38.86 -3.04
N THR A 27 -4.58 38.88 -4.31
CA THR A 27 -5.17 40.05 -4.96
C THR A 27 -6.51 40.43 -4.34
N ALA A 28 -7.35 39.44 -4.04
CA ALA A 28 -8.63 39.66 -3.38
C ALA A 28 -8.44 40.26 -1.97
N HIS A 29 -7.49 39.78 -1.18
CA HIS A 29 -7.20 40.37 0.14
C HIS A 29 -6.59 41.78 0.06
N GLN A 30 -5.78 42.08 -0.96
CA GLN A 30 -5.20 43.41 -1.18
C GLN A 30 -6.24 44.44 -1.67
N ALA A 31 -7.15 44.02 -2.55
CA ALA A 31 -8.23 44.86 -3.06
C ALA A 31 -9.32 45.13 -2.00
N GLY A 32 -9.46 44.24 -1.02
CA GLY A 32 -10.50 44.32 0.00
C GLY A 32 -11.89 44.03 -0.57
N GLY A 33 -12.94 44.40 0.17
CA GLY A 33 -14.32 44.27 -0.30
C GLY A 33 -14.95 42.89 -0.09
N GLU A 34 -15.95 42.56 -0.90
CA GLU A 34 -16.83 41.41 -0.67
C GLU A 34 -16.13 40.06 -0.92
N ASP A 35 -15.22 40.00 -1.88
CA ASP A 35 -14.48 38.78 -2.21
C ASP A 35 -13.42 38.46 -1.14
N ALA A 36 -12.74 39.48 -0.59
CA ALA A 36 -11.88 39.32 0.59
C ALA A 36 -12.66 38.78 1.80
N LYS A 37 -13.89 39.27 2.02
CA LYS A 37 -14.76 38.81 3.10
C LYS A 37 -15.24 37.37 2.88
N LYS A 38 -15.55 36.98 1.63
CA LYS A 38 -15.90 35.59 1.27
C LYS A 38 -14.72 34.64 1.49
N LEU A 39 -13.50 35.06 1.15
CA LEU A 39 -12.29 34.28 1.37
C LEU A 39 -11.97 34.13 2.87
N LEU A 40 -12.06 35.21 3.66
CA LEU A 40 -11.94 35.16 5.13
C LEU A 40 -12.99 34.24 5.76
N ALA A 41 -14.25 34.29 5.30
CA ALA A 41 -15.32 33.42 5.77
C ALA A 41 -15.10 31.94 5.42
N LYS A 42 -14.36 31.67 4.33
CA LYS A 42 -13.87 30.34 3.95
C LYS A 42 -12.52 29.99 4.62
N GLY A 43 -12.05 30.85 5.53
CA GLY A 43 -10.86 30.66 6.37
C GLY A 43 -9.55 31.20 5.79
N TRP A 44 -9.52 31.67 4.54
CA TRP A 44 -8.30 32.17 3.89
C TRP A 44 -7.89 33.53 4.44
N THR A 45 -6.66 33.62 4.93
CA THR A 45 -6.07 34.86 5.41
C THR A 45 -5.18 35.54 4.35
N PRO A 46 -4.80 36.81 4.54
CA PRO A 46 -3.81 37.45 3.67
C PRO A 46 -2.43 36.79 3.70
N ASP A 47 -2.06 36.17 4.83
CA ASP A 47 -0.77 35.49 5.01
C ASP A 47 -0.75 34.10 4.36
N ASP A 48 -1.88 33.41 4.40
CA ASP A 48 -2.16 32.16 3.68
C ASP A 48 -1.85 32.29 2.18
N GLY A 49 -2.31 33.36 1.52
CA GLY A 49 -2.04 33.57 0.10
C GLY A 49 -0.55 33.72 -0.24
N LYS A 50 0.24 34.37 0.63
CA LYS A 50 1.68 34.54 0.44
C LYS A 50 2.44 33.23 0.65
N VAL A 51 2.08 32.49 1.69
CA VAL A 51 2.66 31.17 1.97
C VAL A 51 2.35 30.19 0.83
N PHE A 52 1.15 30.26 0.24
CA PHE A 52 0.79 29.44 -0.92
C PHE A 52 1.57 29.84 -2.18
N LEU A 53 1.79 31.14 -2.41
CA LEU A 53 2.64 31.61 -3.51
C LEU A 53 4.10 31.12 -3.36
N ASP A 54 4.66 31.14 -2.15
CA ASP A 54 6.03 30.67 -1.92
C ASP A 54 6.15 29.14 -2.04
N PHE A 55 5.08 28.39 -1.78
CA PHE A 55 5.00 26.97 -2.14
C PHE A 55 5.04 26.77 -3.65
N VAL A 56 4.14 27.45 -4.36
CA VAL A 56 4.00 27.32 -5.81
C VAL A 56 5.33 27.69 -6.45
N ARG A 57 5.94 28.82 -6.09
CA ARG A 57 7.24 29.28 -6.61
C ARG A 57 8.34 28.24 -6.46
N ARG A 58 8.46 27.61 -5.29
CA ARG A 58 9.44 26.52 -5.06
C ARG A 58 9.16 25.31 -5.95
N ALA A 59 7.89 24.94 -6.09
CA ALA A 59 7.50 23.87 -7.01
C ALA A 59 7.85 24.22 -8.47
N GLU A 60 7.76 25.48 -8.88
CA GLU A 60 8.18 25.90 -10.22
C GLU A 60 9.69 25.98 -10.38
N ASP A 61 10.40 26.47 -9.38
CA ASP A 61 11.87 26.56 -9.42
C ASP A 61 12.47 25.17 -9.54
N GLU A 62 11.92 24.18 -8.82
CA GLU A 62 12.29 22.79 -8.98
C GLU A 62 11.88 22.24 -10.36
N LEU A 63 10.65 22.47 -10.82
CA LEU A 63 10.23 22.10 -12.18
C LEU A 63 11.03 22.79 -13.29
N ASN A 64 11.65 23.95 -13.03
CA ASN A 64 12.50 24.64 -14.00
C ASN A 64 13.96 24.15 -13.94
N GLN A 65 14.39 23.54 -12.84
CA GLN A 65 15.71 22.90 -12.71
C GLN A 65 15.80 21.55 -13.43
N PHE A 66 14.67 20.85 -13.61
CA PHE A 66 14.60 19.69 -14.48
C PHE A 66 14.29 20.14 -15.91
N ALA A 67 15.28 20.06 -16.81
CA ALA A 67 15.07 20.40 -18.21
C ALA A 67 13.95 19.51 -18.81
N ALA A 68 13.11 20.08 -19.68
CA ALA A 68 12.21 19.27 -20.51
C ALA A 68 13.05 18.22 -21.25
N PRO A 69 12.60 16.96 -21.36
CA PRO A 69 13.34 15.97 -22.14
C PRO A 69 13.56 16.51 -23.55
N GLU A 70 14.82 16.73 -23.94
CA GLU A 70 15.19 17.29 -25.25
C GLU A 70 14.67 16.39 -26.38
N GLU A 71 14.24 17.02 -27.48
CA GLU A 71 13.87 16.36 -28.74
C GLU A 71 15.12 15.74 -29.39
N ALA A 72 15.61 14.62 -28.86
CA ALA A 72 16.66 13.85 -29.51
C ALA A 72 16.07 13.05 -30.68
N GLU A 73 16.74 13.12 -31.84
CA GLU A 73 16.38 12.43 -33.09
C GLU A 73 16.07 10.94 -32.85
N ILE A 74 14.99 10.49 -33.48
CA ILE A 74 14.54 9.09 -33.46
C ILE A 74 15.52 8.29 -34.31
N GLU A 75 16.52 7.66 -33.68
CA GLU A 75 17.11 6.46 -34.24
C GLU A 75 16.16 5.28 -34.00
N ASP A 76 15.75 4.67 -35.10
CA ASP A 76 14.90 3.49 -35.19
C ASP A 76 15.65 2.28 -34.63
N ASP A 77 15.69 2.15 -33.30
CA ASP A 77 16.08 0.91 -32.63
C ASP A 77 14.89 0.34 -31.85
N THR A 78 14.34 -0.74 -32.42
CA THR A 78 13.29 -1.58 -31.86
C THR A 78 13.82 -2.35 -30.66
N ASP A 79 13.79 -1.75 -29.46
CA ASP A 79 13.67 -2.39 -28.14
C ASP A 79 14.15 -1.42 -27.05
N GLY A 80 13.28 -0.49 -26.67
CA GLY A 80 13.60 0.52 -25.67
C GLY A 80 12.39 0.96 -24.87
N ALA A 81 12.17 0.33 -23.71
CA ALA A 81 11.25 0.85 -22.72
C ALA A 81 11.85 2.13 -22.11
N ILE A 82 11.43 3.29 -22.60
CA ILE A 82 11.74 4.57 -21.96
C ILE A 82 11.03 4.60 -20.60
N ILE A 83 11.82 4.41 -19.56
CA ILE A 83 11.53 4.59 -18.15
C ILE A 83 11.13 6.06 -17.93
N LEU A 84 9.98 6.32 -17.29
CA LEU A 84 9.71 7.62 -16.68
C LEU A 84 10.85 7.86 -15.68
N SER A 85 11.74 8.80 -15.97
CA SER A 85 12.91 9.02 -15.12
C SER A 85 12.46 9.47 -13.73
N ALA A 86 12.97 8.77 -12.71
CA ALA A 86 12.81 9.00 -11.28
C ALA A 86 13.05 10.44 -10.73
N PRO A 87 13.73 11.40 -11.41
CA PRO A 87 14.01 12.71 -10.82
C PRO A 87 12.79 13.62 -10.58
N ALA A 88 11.83 13.70 -11.51
CA ALA A 88 10.66 14.58 -11.35
C ALA A 88 9.68 14.07 -10.28
N LEU A 89 9.59 12.75 -10.10
CA LEU A 89 8.82 12.10 -9.04
C LEU A 89 9.49 12.27 -7.67
N SER A 90 10.81 12.07 -7.59
CA SER A 90 11.57 12.37 -6.36
C SER A 90 11.50 13.83 -5.99
N ALA A 91 11.48 14.76 -6.95
CA ALA A 91 11.33 16.19 -6.67
C ALA A 91 9.98 16.54 -6.05
N LEU A 92 8.87 15.94 -6.53
CA LEU A 92 7.55 16.20 -5.97
C LEU A 92 7.35 15.57 -4.58
N GLN A 93 7.87 14.35 -4.40
CA GLN A 93 7.94 13.71 -3.10
C GLN A 93 8.81 14.54 -2.13
N HIS A 94 9.95 15.06 -2.60
CA HIS A 94 10.82 15.95 -1.84
C HIS A 94 10.16 17.31 -1.51
N LEU A 95 9.42 17.91 -2.44
CA LEU A 95 8.66 19.16 -2.24
C LEU A 95 7.59 19.00 -1.16
N VAL A 96 6.88 17.88 -1.17
CA VAL A 96 5.84 17.56 -0.17
C VAL A 96 6.46 17.22 1.19
N GLU A 97 7.63 16.58 1.21
CA GLU A 97 8.39 16.26 2.42
C GLU A 97 9.13 17.48 3.02
N GLN A 98 9.53 18.47 2.20
CA GLN A 98 10.25 19.68 2.63
C GLN A 98 9.33 20.88 2.92
N ALA A 99 8.12 20.91 2.37
CA ALA A 99 7.18 22.01 2.57
C ALA A 99 6.60 21.99 3.98
N ASN A 100 7.28 22.65 4.93
CA ASN A 100 6.77 22.97 6.26
C ASN A 100 5.68 24.06 6.17
N ILE A 101 4.55 23.74 5.53
CA ILE A 101 3.51 24.70 5.15
C ILE A 101 2.20 24.34 5.84
N ASP A 102 1.47 25.38 6.26
CA ASP A 102 0.16 25.29 6.93
C ASP A 102 -0.83 24.52 6.05
N ALA A 103 -1.02 23.25 6.36
CA ALA A 103 -1.72 22.33 5.49
C ALA A 103 -3.25 22.59 5.40
N ASN A 104 -3.76 23.58 6.14
CA ASN A 104 -5.12 24.13 6.01
C ASN A 104 -5.30 24.80 4.64
N LEU A 105 -4.21 25.35 4.12
CA LEU A 105 -4.14 26.08 2.86
C LEU A 105 -4.32 25.16 1.65
N VAL A 106 -3.61 24.02 1.65
CA VAL A 106 -3.63 23.01 0.59
C VAL A 106 -5.00 22.32 0.53
N LEU A 107 -5.58 22.01 1.69
CA LEU A 107 -6.93 21.43 1.77
C LEU A 107 -8.01 22.37 1.23
N ARG A 108 -7.94 23.67 1.54
CA ARG A 108 -8.92 24.65 1.05
C ARG A 108 -8.78 24.93 -0.44
N ALA A 109 -7.57 24.95 -0.98
CA ALA A 109 -7.32 25.10 -2.43
C ALA A 109 -7.96 23.94 -3.21
N THR A 110 -7.81 22.75 -2.64
CA THR A 110 -8.32 21.53 -3.25
C THR A 110 -9.84 21.40 -3.12
N ALA A 111 -10.43 21.87 -2.02
CA ALA A 111 -11.87 21.85 -1.78
C ALA A 111 -12.69 22.87 -2.61
N GLN A 112 -12.06 23.88 -3.20
CA GLN A 112 -12.74 24.92 -3.99
C GLN A 112 -12.84 24.64 -5.50
N GLY A 113 -12.56 23.40 -5.94
CA GLY A 113 -12.88 22.95 -7.30
C GLY A 113 -11.73 22.90 -8.30
N ALA A 114 -10.47 22.90 -7.86
CA ALA A 114 -9.32 22.62 -8.74
C ALA A 114 -9.22 21.14 -9.16
N VAL A 115 -10.04 20.25 -8.59
CA VAL A 115 -10.17 18.85 -9.01
C VAL A 115 -11.63 18.47 -8.82
N GLY A 116 -12.33 18.16 -9.92
CA GLY A 116 -13.73 17.77 -9.87
C GLY A 116 -13.95 16.56 -8.98
N ASP A 117 -15.01 16.62 -8.17
CA ASP A 117 -15.56 15.48 -7.45
C ASP A 117 -15.88 14.37 -8.47
N ARG A 118 -14.97 13.39 -8.61
CA ARG A 118 -15.35 12.09 -9.15
C ARG A 118 -15.51 11.16 -7.97
N ALA A 119 -16.77 10.97 -7.60
CA ALA A 119 -17.23 9.79 -6.89
C ALA A 119 -16.51 8.57 -7.48
N GLY A 120 -15.90 7.76 -6.61
CA GLY A 120 -14.91 6.76 -6.96
C GLY A 120 -15.26 5.93 -8.19
N LEU A 121 -14.23 5.56 -8.96
CA LEU A 121 -14.40 4.83 -10.21
C LEU A 121 -15.33 3.64 -10.03
N THR A 122 -16.51 3.77 -10.62
CA THR A 122 -17.48 2.69 -10.74
C THR A 122 -17.19 1.92 -12.01
N GLU A 123 -17.62 0.66 -12.06
CA GLU A 123 -17.48 -0.28 -13.17
C GLU A 123 -17.88 0.30 -14.54
N HIS A 124 -18.65 1.39 -14.56
CA HIS A 124 -18.99 2.14 -15.78
C HIS A 124 -17.79 2.79 -16.47
N GLU A 125 -16.72 3.13 -15.76
CA GLU A 125 -15.45 3.61 -16.34
C GLU A 125 -14.54 2.47 -16.82
N LEU A 126 -14.95 1.20 -16.65
CA LEU A 126 -14.24 0.01 -17.17
C LEU A 126 -15.06 -0.75 -18.24
N HIS A 127 -16.22 -0.23 -18.66
CA HIS A 127 -17.12 -0.87 -19.64
C HIS A 127 -16.89 -0.37 -21.10
N PRO A 128 -17.08 -1.23 -22.13
CA PRO A 128 -16.43 -1.12 -23.45
C PRO A 128 -17.17 -0.27 -24.51
N ALA A 129 -18.05 0.66 -24.11
CA ALA A 129 -18.95 1.31 -25.06
C ALA A 129 -18.32 2.46 -25.88
N ALA A 130 -17.11 2.92 -25.56
CA ALA A 130 -16.38 3.88 -26.37
C ALA A 130 -15.21 3.19 -27.07
N LYS A 131 -15.35 2.86 -28.36
CA LYS A 131 -14.20 2.58 -29.22
C LYS A 131 -13.45 3.91 -29.43
N PRO A 132 -12.20 4.07 -28.96
CA PRO A 132 -11.41 5.23 -29.32
C PRO A 132 -10.90 5.07 -30.76
N PRO A 133 -10.44 6.16 -31.36
CA PRO A 133 -9.78 6.12 -32.66
C PRO A 133 -8.58 5.16 -32.64
N PRO A 134 -8.22 4.55 -33.78
CA PRO A 134 -7.05 3.68 -33.88
C PRO A 134 -5.79 4.43 -33.41
N GLY A 135 -5.07 3.90 -32.42
CA GLY A 135 -3.81 4.44 -31.92
C GLY A 135 -3.82 5.04 -30.50
N GLN A 136 -4.98 5.13 -29.82
CA GLN A 136 -5.05 5.55 -28.41
C GLN A 136 -5.13 4.34 -27.45
N ARG A 137 -4.23 4.32 -26.45
CA ARG A 137 -4.25 3.36 -25.33
C ARG A 137 -5.45 3.66 -24.41
N LEU A 138 -6.12 2.62 -23.91
CA LEU A 138 -7.51 2.75 -23.44
C LEU A 138 -7.64 3.32 -22.03
N PHE A 139 -6.80 2.98 -21.07
CA PHE A 139 -6.99 3.41 -19.68
C PHE A 139 -5.68 3.49 -18.91
N TYR A 140 -5.47 4.60 -18.20
CA TYR A 140 -4.55 4.65 -17.07
C TYR A 140 -5.23 3.91 -15.92
N SER A 141 -4.56 2.93 -15.29
CA SER A 141 -5.05 2.43 -14.00
C SER A 141 -5.01 3.64 -13.05
N PRO A 142 -6.14 4.09 -12.51
CA PRO A 142 -6.18 5.20 -11.56
C PRO A 142 -5.44 4.87 -10.24
N PHE A 143 -5.00 3.61 -10.11
CA PHE A 143 -4.23 3.07 -9.00
C PHE A 143 -2.74 2.90 -9.31
N ASP A 144 -2.31 3.06 -10.58
CA ASP A 144 -0.89 3.05 -10.94
C ASP A 144 -0.29 4.46 -10.80
N GLU A 145 0.95 4.54 -10.31
CA GLU A 145 1.76 5.75 -10.42
C GLU A 145 2.04 6.08 -11.91
N PRO A 146 1.81 7.33 -12.39
CA PRO A 146 1.11 8.45 -11.76
C PRO A 146 -0.23 8.76 -12.45
N GLY A 147 -1.33 8.17 -11.97
CA GLY A 147 -2.69 8.59 -12.32
C GLY A 147 -3.05 9.96 -11.71
N VAL A 148 -3.94 10.74 -12.36
CA VAL A 148 -4.41 12.04 -11.82
C VAL A 148 -5.08 11.89 -10.45
N LEU A 149 -5.80 10.78 -10.22
CA LEU A 149 -6.39 10.47 -8.93
C LEU A 149 -5.32 10.20 -7.85
N TYR A 150 -4.22 9.52 -8.23
CA TYR A 150 -3.09 9.23 -7.34
C TYR A 150 -2.51 10.53 -6.76
N LEU A 151 -2.24 11.49 -7.65
CA LEU A 151 -1.61 12.76 -7.28
C LEU A 151 -2.54 13.65 -6.46
N THR A 152 -3.83 13.67 -6.78
CA THR A 152 -4.78 14.61 -6.17
C THR A 152 -5.31 14.13 -4.81
N GLU A 153 -5.65 12.85 -4.66
CA GLU A 153 -6.08 12.31 -3.37
C GLU A 153 -4.91 12.11 -2.41
N GLY A 154 -3.73 11.71 -2.93
CA GLY A 154 -2.52 11.58 -2.12
C GLY A 154 -2.08 12.92 -1.52
N ALA A 155 -2.07 14.00 -2.31
CA ALA A 155 -1.74 15.33 -1.82
C ALA A 155 -2.74 15.83 -0.75
N LYS A 156 -4.05 15.58 -0.93
CA LYS A 156 -5.07 15.91 0.09
C LYS A 156 -4.82 15.18 1.39
N ALA A 157 -4.53 13.88 1.31
CA ALA A 157 -4.29 13.04 2.48
C ALA A 157 -3.05 13.50 3.26
N VAL A 158 -1.95 13.75 2.55
CA VAL A 158 -0.71 14.25 3.16
C VAL A 158 -0.92 15.61 3.82
N ALA A 159 -1.64 16.52 3.18
CA ALA A 159 -2.00 17.80 3.80
C ALA A 159 -2.84 17.60 5.07
N TYR A 160 -3.86 16.75 5.03
CA TYR A 160 -4.64 16.41 6.22
C TYR A 160 -3.77 15.86 7.36
N ARG A 161 -2.85 14.93 7.06
CA ARG A 161 -1.88 14.39 8.01
C ARG A 161 -0.98 15.48 8.60
N MET A 162 -0.48 16.40 7.78
CA MET A 162 0.37 17.49 8.25
C MET A 162 -0.35 18.41 9.25
N LEU A 163 -1.68 18.58 9.12
CA LEU A 163 -2.48 19.32 10.09
C LEU A 163 -2.80 18.55 11.37
N LYS A 164 -3.18 17.29 11.22
CA LYS A 164 -3.70 16.48 12.33
C LYS A 164 -2.62 15.75 13.10
N GLY A 165 -1.47 15.54 12.47
CA GLY A 165 -0.45 14.61 12.92
C GLY A 165 -0.82 13.16 12.62
N TYR A 166 0.03 12.25 13.07
CA TYR A 166 -0.25 10.82 13.05
C TYR A 166 -1.21 10.43 14.18
N HIS A 167 -2.09 9.48 13.90
CA HIS A 167 -2.77 8.74 14.95
C HIS A 167 -1.72 8.11 15.89
N PRO A 168 -1.87 8.18 17.22
CA PRO A 168 -0.89 7.56 18.13
C PRO A 168 -0.68 6.07 17.85
N PHE A 169 0.57 5.63 17.86
CA PHE A 169 0.90 4.21 17.75
C PHE A 169 0.51 3.45 19.03
N SER A 170 -0.34 2.44 18.89
CA SER A 170 -0.70 1.54 19.99
C SER A 170 0.48 0.66 20.37
N GLN A 171 0.82 0.55 21.65
CA GLN A 171 2.06 -0.12 22.11
C GLN A 171 1.85 -1.46 22.83
N SER A 172 0.61 -1.96 22.87
CA SER A 172 0.23 -3.16 23.64
C SER A 172 -0.32 -4.25 22.72
N PRO A 173 0.54 -4.83 21.87
CA PRO A 173 0.09 -5.81 20.89
C PRO A 173 -0.40 -7.07 21.60
N PRO A 174 -1.48 -7.69 21.11
CA PRO A 174 -1.98 -8.90 21.72
C PRO A 174 -1.12 -10.10 21.28
N SER A 175 -0.96 -11.05 22.20
CA SER A 175 -0.53 -12.41 21.90
C SER A 175 -1.72 -13.33 22.14
N VAL A 176 -2.22 -13.96 21.08
CA VAL A 176 -3.50 -14.66 21.08
C VAL A 176 -3.29 -16.15 20.80
N PRO A 177 -3.93 -17.05 21.58
CA PRO A 177 -3.87 -18.48 21.29
C PRO A 177 -4.42 -18.80 19.89
N LEU A 178 -3.71 -19.68 19.19
CA LEU A 178 -4.08 -20.28 17.93
C LEU A 178 -4.52 -21.74 18.18
N ALA A 179 -5.53 -22.22 17.48
CA ALA A 179 -5.88 -23.64 17.53
C ALA A 179 -4.75 -24.53 16.95
N PRO A 180 -4.64 -25.81 17.36
CA PRO A 180 -3.67 -26.75 16.75
C PRO A 180 -3.91 -26.95 15.24
N LYS A 181 -5.17 -26.88 14.81
CA LYS A 181 -5.57 -26.89 13.39
C LYS A 181 -6.19 -25.55 13.04
N ALA A 182 -5.58 -24.82 12.12
CA ALA A 182 -6.02 -23.50 11.72
C ALA A 182 -5.84 -23.26 10.22
N ARG A 183 -6.77 -22.53 9.62
CA ARG A 183 -6.66 -22.00 8.26
C ARG A 183 -6.51 -20.50 8.32
N ILE A 184 -5.47 -19.95 7.70
CA ILE A 184 -5.19 -18.53 7.66
C ILE A 184 -5.18 -18.07 6.21
N LEU A 185 -6.11 -17.19 5.85
CA LEU A 185 -6.11 -16.51 4.56
C LEU A 185 -5.25 -15.26 4.64
N LEU A 186 -4.35 -15.06 3.68
CA LEU A 186 -3.45 -13.91 3.58
C LEU A 186 -3.74 -13.14 2.30
N VAL A 187 -3.95 -11.83 2.42
CA VAL A 187 -4.21 -10.97 1.26
C VAL A 187 -3.57 -9.58 1.47
N GLY A 188 -2.71 -9.14 0.56
CA GLY A 188 -2.14 -7.78 0.56
C GLY A 188 -2.74 -6.92 -0.54
N ASP A 189 -2.72 -5.60 -0.33
CA ASP A 189 -2.97 -4.60 -1.37
C ASP A 189 -4.33 -4.84 -2.06
N TRP A 190 -5.32 -5.19 -1.23
CA TRP A 190 -6.60 -5.72 -1.68
C TRP A 190 -7.71 -4.67 -1.73
N ALA A 191 -7.69 -3.72 -0.80
CA ALA A 191 -8.82 -2.85 -0.53
C ALA A 191 -8.93 -1.65 -1.50
N THR A 192 -8.94 -1.91 -2.79
CA THR A 192 -9.22 -0.94 -3.86
C THR A 192 -10.71 -0.76 -4.12
N GLY A 193 -11.53 -1.76 -3.75
CA GLY A 193 -12.97 -1.78 -3.98
C GLY A 193 -13.39 -2.02 -5.43
N VAL A 194 -12.46 -2.31 -6.34
CA VAL A 194 -12.77 -2.72 -7.72
C VAL A 194 -13.50 -4.06 -7.73
N GLY A 195 -14.25 -4.36 -8.80
CA GLY A 195 -15.05 -5.60 -8.89
C GLY A 195 -14.22 -6.86 -8.63
N ARG A 196 -13.05 -6.96 -9.28
CA ARG A 196 -12.11 -8.08 -9.11
C ARG A 196 -11.63 -8.27 -7.66
N ALA A 197 -11.39 -7.19 -6.92
CA ALA A 197 -11.05 -7.27 -5.50
C ALA A 197 -12.23 -7.79 -4.67
N ARG A 198 -13.46 -7.36 -4.97
CA ARG A 198 -14.66 -7.92 -4.31
C ARG A 198 -14.84 -9.41 -4.63
N ASP A 199 -14.52 -9.84 -5.85
CA ASP A 199 -14.52 -11.25 -6.24
C ASP A 199 -13.48 -12.05 -5.46
N ILE A 200 -12.29 -11.49 -5.20
CA ILE A 200 -11.30 -12.10 -4.28
C ILE A 200 -11.88 -12.31 -2.88
N ALA A 201 -12.62 -11.35 -2.31
CA ALA A 201 -13.27 -11.57 -1.02
C ALA A 201 -14.36 -12.65 -1.06
N ALA A 202 -15.12 -12.74 -2.16
CA ALA A 202 -16.07 -13.82 -2.35
C ALA A 202 -15.37 -15.20 -2.43
N LEU A 203 -14.19 -15.29 -3.05
CA LEU A 203 -13.37 -16.50 -3.07
C LEU A 203 -12.80 -16.83 -1.69
N MET A 204 -12.27 -15.84 -0.96
CA MET A 204 -11.84 -16.02 0.43
C MET A 204 -12.98 -16.58 1.30
N ARG A 205 -14.20 -16.06 1.14
CA ARG A 205 -15.38 -16.59 1.84
C ARG A 205 -15.63 -18.08 1.55
N LYS A 206 -15.49 -18.50 0.29
CA LYS A 206 -15.62 -19.91 -0.09
C LYS A 206 -14.56 -20.78 0.58
N GLU A 207 -13.31 -20.32 0.66
CA GLU A 207 -12.23 -21.05 1.35
C GLU A 207 -12.46 -21.17 2.86
N LEU A 208 -13.09 -20.16 3.49
CA LEU A 208 -13.49 -20.22 4.90
C LEU A 208 -14.63 -21.23 5.10
N ASP A 209 -15.63 -21.21 4.22
CA ASP A 209 -16.81 -22.09 4.29
C ASP A 209 -16.45 -23.56 4.00
N ALA A 210 -15.39 -23.80 3.22
CA ALA A 210 -14.87 -25.13 2.92
C ALA A 210 -14.14 -25.79 4.11
N ALA A 211 -13.82 -25.04 5.17
CA ALA A 211 -13.04 -25.53 6.31
C ALA A 211 -13.73 -25.30 7.68
N PRO A 212 -15.01 -25.69 7.86
CA PRO A 212 -15.76 -25.34 9.07
C PRO A 212 -15.24 -26.05 10.34
N ALA A 213 -14.48 -27.14 10.19
CA ALA A 213 -13.97 -27.96 11.28
C ALA A 213 -12.69 -27.43 11.95
N VAL A 214 -12.07 -26.38 11.39
CA VAL A 214 -10.84 -25.77 11.94
C VAL A 214 -11.09 -24.32 12.32
N GLU A 215 -10.21 -23.78 13.17
CA GLU A 215 -10.18 -22.33 13.43
C GLU A 215 -9.78 -21.61 12.14
N ARG A 216 -10.45 -20.50 11.82
CA ARG A 216 -10.20 -19.76 10.58
C ARG A 216 -9.82 -18.33 10.87
N HIS A 217 -8.85 -17.82 10.10
CA HIS A 217 -8.37 -16.45 10.20
C HIS A 217 -8.27 -15.83 8.81
N VAL A 218 -8.46 -14.52 8.75
CA VAL A 218 -8.19 -13.71 7.55
C VAL A 218 -7.28 -12.57 7.96
N VAL A 219 -6.14 -12.42 7.29
CA VAL A 219 -5.15 -11.39 7.55
C VAL A 219 -5.01 -10.51 6.31
N HIS A 220 -5.25 -9.20 6.47
CA HIS A 220 -4.87 -8.21 5.48
C HIS A 220 -3.44 -7.74 5.74
N LEU A 221 -2.58 -7.78 4.71
CA LEU A 221 -1.16 -7.43 4.78
C LEU A 221 -0.89 -5.93 4.54
N GLY A 222 -1.88 -5.07 4.73
CA GLY A 222 -1.76 -3.62 4.60
C GLY A 222 -2.21 -3.07 3.24
N ASP A 223 -2.32 -1.74 3.20
CA ASP A 223 -2.77 -0.89 2.08
C ASP A 223 -4.27 -0.92 1.78
N ILE A 224 -4.98 0.01 2.42
CA ILE A 224 -6.34 0.40 2.06
C ILE A 224 -6.28 1.58 1.09
N TYR A 225 -6.59 1.28 -0.17
CA TYR A 225 -6.53 2.28 -1.21
C TYR A 225 -7.70 3.25 -1.12
N TYR A 226 -7.48 4.51 -1.43
CA TYR A 226 -6.27 5.04 -2.05
C TYR A 226 -5.34 5.74 -1.05
N SER A 227 -5.83 6.24 0.08
CA SER A 227 -4.98 6.97 1.04
C SER A 227 -5.40 6.76 2.50
N GLY A 228 -6.03 5.62 2.78
CA GLY A 228 -6.42 5.25 4.14
C GLY A 228 -7.62 6.02 4.70
N TRP A 229 -8.42 6.69 3.87
CA TRP A 229 -9.52 7.50 4.39
C TRP A 229 -10.57 6.63 5.09
N ALA A 230 -11.22 7.18 6.11
CA ALA A 230 -12.31 6.50 6.82
C ALA A 230 -13.43 5.99 5.89
N ALA A 231 -13.74 6.72 4.82
CA ALA A 231 -14.74 6.29 3.83
C ALA A 231 -14.27 5.10 2.99
N GLU A 232 -12.97 5.03 2.70
CA GLU A 232 -12.33 3.92 1.97
C GLU A 232 -12.28 2.68 2.84
N CYS A 233 -11.87 2.83 4.10
CA CYS A 233 -11.90 1.77 5.11
C CYS A 233 -13.30 1.16 5.24
N ARG A 234 -14.37 1.96 5.23
CA ARG A 234 -15.75 1.42 5.25
C ARG A 234 -16.09 0.69 3.95
N LYS A 235 -16.04 1.42 2.83
CA LYS A 235 -16.61 0.95 1.56
C LYS A 235 -15.77 -0.11 0.83
N ARG A 236 -14.45 0.00 0.91
CA ARG A 236 -13.51 -0.81 0.11
C ARG A 236 -12.89 -1.94 0.92
N PHE A 237 -12.85 -1.79 2.24
CA PHE A 237 -12.31 -2.79 3.15
C PHE A 237 -13.41 -3.51 3.94
N LEU A 238 -14.11 -2.81 4.83
CA LEU A 238 -15.03 -3.42 5.81
C LEU A 238 -16.31 -4.00 5.17
N ASP A 239 -16.92 -3.31 4.21
CA ASP A 239 -18.14 -3.77 3.54
C ASP A 239 -17.92 -5.07 2.75
N PRO A 240 -16.88 -5.21 1.90
CA PRO A 240 -16.59 -6.46 1.19
C PRO A 240 -15.79 -7.48 2.00
N TRP A 241 -15.41 -7.21 3.26
CA TRP A 241 -14.59 -8.13 4.06
C TRP A 241 -15.25 -9.51 4.24
N PRO A 242 -14.54 -10.63 4.07
CA PRO A 242 -15.15 -11.97 4.06
C PRO A 242 -15.66 -12.42 5.44
N VAL A 243 -15.17 -11.83 6.54
CA VAL A 243 -15.62 -12.19 7.90
C VAL A 243 -16.85 -11.35 8.27
N ARG A 244 -17.92 -12.03 8.70
CA ARG A 244 -19.18 -11.37 9.05
C ARG A 244 -19.13 -10.85 10.49
N PRO A 245 -19.81 -9.72 10.79
CA PRO A 245 -19.94 -9.25 12.18
C PRO A 245 -20.57 -10.33 13.08
N GLY A 246 -19.94 -10.59 14.23
CA GLY A 246 -20.40 -11.59 15.20
C GLY A 246 -20.21 -13.06 14.78
N GLU A 247 -19.50 -13.34 13.68
CA GLU A 247 -19.21 -14.70 13.24
C GLU A 247 -18.29 -15.43 14.22
N SER A 248 -18.70 -16.63 14.65
CA SER A 248 -17.91 -17.46 15.56
C SER A 248 -16.95 -18.39 14.79
N GLY A 249 -15.72 -18.52 15.28
CA GLY A 249 -14.71 -19.43 14.71
C GLY A 249 -14.00 -18.92 13.46
N VAL A 250 -14.28 -17.66 13.06
CA VAL A 250 -13.57 -16.94 12.01
C VAL A 250 -13.11 -15.60 12.57
N PHE A 251 -11.83 -15.28 12.47
CA PHE A 251 -11.24 -14.10 13.09
C PHE A 251 -10.49 -13.23 12.07
N SER A 252 -10.53 -11.90 12.26
CA SER A 252 -9.89 -10.96 11.34
C SER A 252 -8.64 -10.34 11.94
N TRP A 253 -7.65 -10.11 11.09
CA TRP A 253 -6.42 -9.40 11.40
C TRP A 253 -6.05 -8.45 10.26
N CYS A 254 -5.37 -7.34 10.56
CA CYS A 254 -4.93 -6.34 9.60
C CYS A 254 -3.61 -5.72 10.04
N LEU A 255 -2.65 -5.69 9.12
CA LEU A 255 -1.43 -4.90 9.24
C LEU A 255 -1.66 -3.51 8.64
N ASN A 256 -0.77 -2.58 8.99
CA ASN A 256 -0.72 -1.24 8.41
C ASN A 256 0.08 -1.24 7.11
N GLY A 257 -0.35 -0.49 6.12
CA GLY A 257 0.38 -0.20 4.88
C GLY A 257 0.72 1.28 4.71
N ASN A 258 1.57 1.62 3.74
CA ASN A 258 1.97 3.02 3.53
C ASN A 258 0.79 3.89 3.10
N HIS A 259 -0.15 3.35 2.30
CA HIS A 259 -1.34 4.09 1.88
C HIS A 259 -2.27 4.40 3.06
N ASP A 260 -2.29 3.55 4.09
CA ASP A 260 -3.08 3.79 5.31
C ASP A 260 -2.57 5.02 6.08
N MET A 261 -1.27 5.30 5.98
CA MET A 261 -0.58 6.38 6.69
C MET A 261 -0.55 7.70 5.91
N TYR A 262 -1.03 7.74 4.66
CA TYR A 262 -1.11 8.99 3.89
C TYR A 262 -2.02 10.02 4.56
N CYS A 263 -3.18 9.61 5.08
CA CYS A 263 -4.05 10.45 5.90
C CYS A 263 -3.70 10.44 7.40
N GLY A 264 -2.55 9.88 7.78
CA GLY A 264 -2.09 9.81 9.17
C GLY A 264 -2.60 8.62 9.98
N GLY A 265 -3.26 7.64 9.36
CA GLY A 265 -3.67 6.39 10.01
C GLY A 265 -5.07 6.41 10.67
N ASP A 266 -5.80 7.52 10.63
CA ASP A 266 -7.12 7.62 11.27
C ASP A 266 -8.10 6.53 10.79
N GLY A 267 -8.09 6.20 9.50
CA GLY A 267 -8.95 5.16 8.94
C GLY A 267 -8.64 3.78 9.53
N ILE A 268 -7.39 3.33 9.47
CA ILE A 268 -7.03 2.01 9.99
C ILE A 268 -7.23 1.92 11.51
N PHE A 269 -6.76 2.90 12.28
CA PHE A 269 -6.80 2.82 13.75
C PHE A 269 -8.21 3.02 14.33
N GLN A 270 -9.00 3.97 13.80
CA GLN A 270 -10.32 4.27 14.37
C GLN A 270 -11.45 3.49 13.70
N VAL A 271 -11.37 3.23 12.39
CA VAL A 271 -12.47 2.59 11.64
C VAL A 271 -12.26 1.09 11.54
N VAL A 272 -11.10 0.63 11.06
CA VAL A 272 -10.86 -0.81 10.86
C VAL A 272 -10.65 -1.51 12.19
N LEU A 273 -9.70 -1.05 13.00
CA LEU A 273 -9.41 -1.64 14.31
C LEU A 273 -10.49 -1.31 15.37
N GLY A 274 -11.36 -0.35 15.10
CA GLY A 274 -12.57 -0.08 15.87
C GLY A 274 -13.76 -0.99 15.54
N ASP A 275 -13.72 -1.73 14.43
CA ASP A 275 -14.76 -2.69 14.06
C ASP A 275 -14.67 -3.95 14.92
N SER A 276 -15.83 -4.45 15.37
CA SER A 276 -15.94 -5.66 16.20
C SER A 276 -15.21 -6.89 15.64
N ARG A 277 -15.07 -7.00 14.31
CA ARG A 277 -14.38 -8.11 13.64
C ARG A 277 -12.87 -8.13 13.90
N PHE A 278 -12.28 -6.99 14.26
CA PHE A 278 -10.85 -6.81 14.55
C PHE A 278 -10.57 -6.59 16.04
N ALA A 279 -11.57 -6.72 16.92
CA ALA A 279 -11.43 -6.44 18.34
C ALA A 279 -10.29 -7.24 19.03
N ARG A 280 -9.94 -8.42 18.50
CA ARG A 280 -8.82 -9.24 19.02
C ARG A 280 -7.45 -8.59 18.84
N GLN A 281 -7.31 -7.58 17.99
CA GLN A 281 -6.07 -6.81 17.81
C GLN A 281 -5.83 -5.73 18.86
N ALA A 282 -6.80 -5.45 19.74
CA ALA A 282 -6.66 -4.46 20.80
C ALA A 282 -6.15 -3.09 20.30
N GLY A 283 -6.60 -2.66 19.11
CA GLY A 283 -6.21 -1.38 18.50
C GLY A 283 -4.76 -1.33 17.98
N CYS A 284 -4.05 -2.45 17.91
CA CYS A 284 -2.67 -2.53 17.41
C CYS A 284 -2.63 -3.02 15.96
N THR A 285 -1.72 -2.49 15.15
CA THR A 285 -1.43 -2.89 13.76
C THR A 285 -0.39 -4.01 13.64
N TYR A 286 -0.01 -4.59 14.78
CA TYR A 286 0.92 -5.70 14.93
C TYR A 286 0.41 -6.60 16.07
N PHE A 287 0.66 -7.91 15.96
CA PHE A 287 0.05 -8.92 16.81
C PHE A 287 0.81 -10.24 16.73
N ALA A 288 0.57 -11.13 17.70
CA ALA A 288 1.07 -12.50 17.65
C ALA A 288 -0.07 -13.51 17.80
N LEU A 289 -0.02 -14.59 17.03
CA LEU A 289 -0.84 -15.79 17.17
C LEU A 289 0.09 -16.95 17.50
N GLY A 290 -0.29 -17.85 18.40
CA GLY A 290 0.58 -18.98 18.69
C GLY A 290 -0.09 -20.19 19.31
N ASN A 291 0.47 -21.36 19.01
CA ASN A 291 0.14 -22.64 19.63
C ASN A 291 1.44 -23.38 19.99
N GLU A 292 1.36 -24.69 20.24
CA GLU A 292 2.52 -25.53 20.57
C GLU A 292 3.58 -25.54 19.46
N HIS A 293 3.16 -25.52 18.19
CA HIS A 293 4.03 -25.75 17.03
C HIS A 293 4.30 -24.51 16.18
N TRP A 294 3.47 -23.47 16.28
CA TRP A 294 3.53 -22.29 15.41
C TRP A 294 3.44 -20.99 16.19
N GLN A 295 4.17 -19.98 15.74
CA GLN A 295 4.06 -18.59 16.17
C GLN A 295 3.98 -17.70 14.93
N ILE A 296 2.84 -17.06 14.70
CA ILE A 296 2.63 -16.11 13.59
C ILE A 296 2.72 -14.70 14.16
N LEU A 297 3.64 -13.89 13.65
CA LEU A 297 3.84 -12.51 14.11
C LEU A 297 3.57 -11.55 12.96
N GLY A 298 2.53 -10.72 13.12
CA GLY A 298 2.27 -9.58 12.26
C GLY A 298 3.09 -8.37 12.70
N LEU A 299 3.85 -7.79 11.80
CA LEU A 299 4.74 -6.65 12.03
C LEU A 299 4.25 -5.40 11.30
N ASP A 300 4.24 -4.26 11.99
CA ASP A 300 3.97 -2.96 11.37
C ASP A 300 5.29 -2.38 10.83
N THR A 301 5.36 -2.27 9.51
CA THR A 301 6.50 -1.70 8.76
C THR A 301 6.18 -0.35 8.13
N ALA A 302 4.99 0.18 8.36
CA ALA A 302 4.44 1.30 7.58
C ALA A 302 4.10 2.53 8.44
N TYR A 303 3.87 2.36 9.74
CA TYR A 303 3.60 3.49 10.63
C TYR A 303 4.70 4.54 10.60
N ASP A 304 5.95 4.07 10.70
CA ASP A 304 7.14 4.81 10.28
C ASP A 304 7.72 4.05 9.09
N GLU A 305 7.68 4.68 7.91
CA GLU A 305 7.85 3.98 6.63
C GLU A 305 9.19 3.23 6.58
N TRP A 306 9.13 1.94 6.23
CA TRP A 306 10.28 1.03 6.19
C TRP A 306 11.01 0.85 7.52
N ASN A 307 10.34 1.06 8.66
CA ASN A 307 10.94 0.98 9.98
C ASN A 307 10.13 0.08 10.94
N LEU A 308 10.80 -0.91 11.53
CA LEU A 308 10.25 -1.78 12.58
C LEU A 308 10.37 -1.17 13.99
N GLN A 309 10.96 0.00 14.13
CA GLN A 309 11.13 0.68 15.41
C GLN A 309 10.48 2.08 15.36
N PRO A 310 9.15 2.17 15.23
CA PRO A 310 8.47 3.46 15.18
C PRO A 310 8.58 4.20 16.53
N GLY A 311 9.07 5.43 16.49
CA GLY A 311 9.25 6.27 17.68
C GLY A 311 10.24 5.67 18.68
N ASN A 312 9.80 5.47 19.93
CA ASN A 312 10.62 4.90 21.02
C ASN A 312 10.33 3.41 21.27
N LEU A 313 9.54 2.74 20.41
CA LEU A 313 9.20 1.34 20.60
C LEU A 313 10.15 0.42 19.82
N ASP A 314 10.63 -0.63 20.48
CA ASP A 314 11.38 -1.70 19.83
C ASP A 314 10.47 -2.90 19.53
N GLN A 315 9.80 -2.87 18.38
CA GLN A 315 8.94 -3.97 17.91
C GLN A 315 9.74 -5.26 17.71
N VAL A 316 11.02 -5.15 17.34
CA VAL A 316 11.91 -6.31 17.15
C VAL A 316 12.19 -6.98 18.49
N ALA A 317 12.42 -6.21 19.56
CA ALA A 317 12.57 -6.77 20.90
C ALA A 317 11.30 -7.50 21.36
N TRP A 318 10.11 -6.94 21.11
CA TRP A 318 8.84 -7.61 21.39
C TRP A 318 8.70 -8.91 20.59
N ALA A 319 8.88 -8.87 19.28
CA ALA A 319 8.77 -10.05 18.41
C ALA A 319 9.74 -11.16 18.82
N ARG A 320 10.98 -10.79 19.14
CA ARG A 320 11.98 -11.72 19.68
C ARG A 320 11.56 -12.32 21.01
N SER A 321 10.94 -11.54 21.90
CA SER A 321 10.42 -12.05 23.17
C SER A 321 9.31 -13.09 22.97
N VAL A 322 8.44 -12.88 21.98
CA VAL A 322 7.38 -13.84 21.61
C VAL A 322 8.03 -15.13 21.12
N LEU A 323 8.93 -15.06 20.14
CA LEU A 323 9.64 -16.24 19.62
C LEU A 323 10.39 -17.00 20.74
N ASN A 324 11.04 -16.28 21.65
CA ASN A 324 11.77 -16.89 22.76
C ASN A 324 10.87 -17.55 23.81
N ALA A 325 9.62 -17.13 23.93
CA ALA A 325 8.67 -17.72 24.88
C ALA A 325 8.25 -19.15 24.51
N ASN A 326 8.33 -19.54 23.23
CA ASN A 326 8.11 -20.92 22.79
C ASN A 326 9.23 -21.38 21.84
N PRO A 327 10.37 -21.85 22.38
CA PRO A 327 11.52 -22.21 21.56
C PRO A 327 11.29 -23.38 20.59
N GLY A 328 10.30 -24.23 20.87
CA GLY A 328 9.95 -25.39 20.03
C GLY A 328 9.04 -25.07 18.85
N ALA A 329 8.39 -23.92 18.85
CA ALA A 329 7.51 -23.51 17.76
C ALA A 329 8.26 -22.86 16.60
N ARG A 330 7.70 -23.03 15.40
CA ARG A 330 8.17 -22.41 14.16
C ARG A 330 7.56 -21.03 13.99
N GLY A 331 8.42 -20.03 13.78
CA GLY A 331 8.02 -18.66 13.50
C GLY A 331 7.57 -18.44 12.06
N ILE A 332 6.50 -17.68 11.88
CA ILE A 332 6.04 -17.12 10.61
C ILE A 332 5.91 -15.61 10.80
N LEU A 333 6.60 -14.82 9.97
CA LEU A 333 6.50 -13.37 9.99
C LEU A 333 5.54 -12.88 8.90
N LEU A 334 4.75 -11.86 9.21
CA LEU A 334 3.90 -11.15 8.27
C LEU A 334 4.26 -9.66 8.31
N SER A 335 4.38 -9.01 7.17
CA SER A 335 4.59 -7.55 7.10
C SER A 335 3.87 -6.95 5.90
N HIS A 336 3.77 -5.63 5.85
CA HIS A 336 3.37 -4.95 4.62
C HIS A 336 4.55 -4.83 3.66
N HIS A 337 5.57 -4.06 4.07
CA HIS A 337 6.78 -3.87 3.29
C HIS A 337 7.63 -5.14 3.25
N GLN A 338 8.33 -5.31 2.13
CA GLN A 338 9.19 -6.46 1.89
C GLN A 338 10.52 -6.39 2.67
N PRO A 339 11.02 -7.51 3.20
CA PRO A 339 12.42 -7.63 3.62
C PRO A 339 13.35 -7.91 2.44
N HIS A 340 12.82 -8.38 1.32
CA HIS A 340 13.56 -8.81 0.13
C HIS A 340 12.70 -8.65 -1.12
N SER A 341 13.30 -8.25 -2.25
CA SER A 341 12.64 -8.26 -3.56
C SER A 341 13.64 -8.54 -4.68
N ALA A 342 13.21 -9.33 -5.67
CA ALA A 342 13.92 -9.50 -6.94
C ALA A 342 13.48 -8.48 -8.02
N TYR A 343 12.49 -7.64 -7.71
CA TYR A 343 11.78 -6.81 -8.68
C TYR A 343 11.82 -5.31 -8.32
N GLU A 344 12.04 -4.98 -7.05
CA GLU A 344 12.10 -3.60 -6.53
C GLU A 344 13.39 -3.31 -5.78
N GLY A 345 13.67 -2.02 -5.55
CA GLY A 345 14.91 -1.57 -4.94
C GLY A 345 15.06 -2.02 -3.48
N THR A 346 16.13 -2.75 -3.18
CA THR A 346 16.44 -3.31 -1.84
C THR A 346 17.41 -2.45 -1.02
N GLY A 347 17.46 -1.15 -1.28
CA GLY A 347 18.42 -0.24 -0.65
C GLY A 347 18.29 -0.13 0.88
N PRO A 348 19.30 0.46 1.57
CA PRO A 348 19.39 0.50 3.04
C PRO A 348 18.30 1.37 3.72
N LYS A 349 17.51 2.11 2.93
CA LYS A 349 16.35 2.89 3.40
C LYS A 349 15.00 2.21 3.13
N LYS A 350 15.00 1.06 2.44
CA LYS A 350 13.79 0.29 2.07
C LYS A 350 13.90 -1.15 2.58
N ALA A 351 13.78 -2.15 1.70
CA ALA A 351 13.85 -3.56 2.08
C ALA A 351 15.12 -3.91 2.87
N GLY A 352 16.27 -3.30 2.53
CA GLY A 352 17.52 -3.48 3.27
C GLY A 352 17.45 -3.01 4.72
N ARG A 353 16.62 -1.99 5.03
CA ARG A 353 16.37 -1.53 6.40
C ARG A 353 15.58 -2.57 7.19
N ILE A 354 14.48 -3.05 6.61
CA ILE A 354 13.62 -4.08 7.21
C ILE A 354 14.42 -5.36 7.45
N ALA A 355 15.18 -5.81 6.46
CA ALA A 355 16.08 -6.95 6.57
C ALA A 355 17.09 -6.79 7.72
N ALA A 356 17.76 -5.63 7.81
CA ALA A 356 18.74 -5.37 8.85
C ALA A 356 18.12 -5.35 10.26
N GLN A 357 16.95 -4.71 10.42
CA GLN A 357 16.27 -4.62 11.71
C GLN A 357 15.67 -5.96 12.15
N ALA A 358 15.12 -6.74 11.21
CA ALA A 358 14.51 -8.03 11.50
C ALA A 358 15.52 -9.18 11.63
N PHE A 359 16.80 -8.95 11.32
CA PHE A 359 17.84 -9.98 11.41
C PHE A 359 17.81 -10.79 12.73
N PRO A 360 17.64 -10.19 13.93
CA PRO A 360 17.53 -10.94 15.19
C PRO A 360 16.34 -11.91 15.29
N LEU A 361 15.33 -11.78 14.43
CA LEU A 361 14.17 -12.68 14.35
C LEU A 361 14.45 -13.90 13.48
N LEU A 362 15.49 -13.83 12.64
CA LEU A 362 15.90 -14.90 11.72
C LEU A 362 17.02 -15.78 12.31
N GLU A 363 17.74 -15.26 13.32
CA GLU A 363 18.79 -15.99 14.03
C GLU A 363 18.29 -17.31 14.62
N GLY A 364 19.16 -18.32 14.65
CA GLY A 364 18.85 -19.62 15.23
C GLY A 364 17.78 -20.42 14.47
N ARG A 365 17.46 -20.06 13.22
CA ARG A 365 16.45 -20.72 12.38
C ARG A 365 15.07 -20.80 13.03
N ARG A 366 14.72 -19.76 13.80
CA ARG A 366 13.44 -19.69 14.51
C ARG A 366 12.30 -19.36 13.56
N THR A 367 12.55 -18.47 12.61
CA THR A 367 11.60 -18.10 11.55
C THR A 367 11.75 -19.02 10.34
N HIS A 368 10.66 -19.66 9.94
CA HIS A 368 10.60 -20.61 8.82
C HIS A 368 9.97 -19.99 7.57
N ALA A 369 9.06 -19.03 7.75
CA ALA A 369 8.44 -18.32 6.64
C ALA A 369 8.28 -16.82 6.92
N TRP A 370 8.29 -16.01 5.86
CA TRP A 370 7.90 -14.60 5.90
C TRP A 370 7.04 -14.28 4.68
N PHE A 371 5.85 -13.73 4.93
CA PHE A 371 4.92 -13.30 3.89
C PHE A 371 4.69 -11.78 3.95
N TRP A 372 4.69 -11.11 2.80
CA TRP A 372 4.53 -9.64 2.73
C TRP A 372 3.65 -9.17 1.57
N GLY A 373 3.20 -7.91 1.62
CA GLY A 373 2.41 -7.26 0.57
C GLY A 373 3.24 -6.26 -0.25
N HIS A 374 2.73 -5.04 -0.41
CA HIS A 374 3.33 -3.83 -0.99
C HIS A 374 3.67 -3.93 -2.49
N GLU A 375 4.45 -4.93 -2.88
CA GLU A 375 4.71 -5.18 -4.28
C GLU A 375 3.47 -5.83 -4.89
N HIS A 376 2.89 -5.21 -5.93
CA HIS A 376 1.63 -5.68 -6.54
C HIS A 376 1.79 -6.95 -7.39
N ARG A 377 2.25 -8.04 -6.80
CA ARG A 377 2.58 -9.32 -7.44
C ARG A 377 2.44 -10.50 -6.47
N CYS A 378 2.35 -11.70 -7.04
CA CYS A 378 2.57 -12.94 -6.31
C CYS A 378 3.94 -13.50 -6.69
N ALA A 379 4.90 -13.50 -5.77
CA ALA A 379 6.23 -14.07 -6.00
C ALA A 379 6.67 -14.88 -4.78
N VAL A 380 7.07 -16.13 -5.00
CA VAL A 380 7.64 -17.02 -3.98
C VAL A 380 9.10 -17.22 -4.30
N TYR A 381 9.93 -17.05 -3.29
CA TYR A 381 11.38 -17.04 -3.43
C TYR A 381 11.97 -18.40 -3.05
N ASP A 382 13.14 -18.69 -3.62
CA ASP A 382 14.05 -19.68 -3.06
C ASP A 382 14.53 -19.22 -1.66
N PRO A 383 15.19 -20.10 -0.87
CA PRO A 383 15.67 -19.69 0.45
C PRO A 383 16.48 -18.39 0.38
N ILE A 384 16.12 -17.43 1.21
CA ILE A 384 16.68 -16.08 1.18
C ILE A 384 17.73 -15.96 2.28
N ASP A 385 18.97 -15.69 1.90
CA ASP A 385 20.04 -15.42 2.86
C ASP A 385 20.11 -13.91 3.17
N PHE A 386 19.96 -13.59 4.44
CA PHE A 386 20.12 -12.26 4.99
C PHE A 386 21.49 -12.15 5.66
N SER A 387 22.20 -11.05 5.39
CA SER A 387 23.50 -10.77 6.02
C SER A 387 23.43 -9.48 6.83
N ALA A 388 23.92 -9.53 8.06
CA ALA A 388 24.10 -8.38 8.94
C ALA A 388 25.47 -8.47 9.63
N ALA A 389 25.85 -7.43 10.39
CA ALA A 389 27.11 -7.43 11.15
C ALA A 389 27.23 -8.62 12.12
N GLY A 390 26.10 -9.23 12.53
CA GLY A 390 26.04 -10.40 13.41
C GLY A 390 26.18 -11.76 12.71
N GLY A 391 26.23 -11.82 11.38
CA GLY A 391 26.38 -13.06 10.62
C GLY A 391 25.39 -13.19 9.45
N THR A 392 25.11 -14.44 9.05
CA THR A 392 24.13 -14.77 8.01
C THR A 392 23.01 -15.61 8.60
N ALA A 393 21.77 -15.29 8.26
CA ALA A 393 20.58 -16.06 8.59
C ALA A 393 19.80 -16.39 7.31
N SER A 394 19.33 -17.63 7.19
CA SER A 394 18.58 -18.09 6.01
C SER A 394 17.10 -18.20 6.34
N LEU A 395 16.26 -17.65 5.48
CA LEU A 395 14.81 -17.78 5.53
C LEU A 395 14.37 -18.87 4.53
N PRO A 396 13.83 -20.01 5.00
CA PRO A 396 13.46 -21.12 4.11
C PRO A 396 12.39 -20.79 3.07
N LEU A 397 11.40 -19.98 3.43
CA LEU A 397 10.30 -19.58 2.55
C LEU A 397 9.98 -18.09 2.69
N GLY A 398 10.17 -17.33 1.62
CA GLY A 398 9.69 -15.95 1.49
C GLY A 398 8.64 -15.84 0.40
N ALA A 399 7.56 -15.10 0.62
CA ALA A 399 6.62 -14.79 -0.46
C ALA A 399 6.04 -13.37 -0.39
N CYS A 400 6.06 -12.70 -1.53
CA CYS A 400 5.25 -11.52 -1.80
C CYS A 400 3.85 -11.93 -2.25
N LEU A 401 2.84 -11.36 -1.59
CA LEU A 401 1.41 -11.65 -1.71
C LEU A 401 0.59 -10.36 -1.91
N GLY A 402 1.16 -9.32 -2.49
CA GLY A 402 0.52 -8.00 -2.69
C GLY A 402 -0.40 -7.90 -3.92
N HIS A 403 -0.95 -9.00 -4.41
CA HIS A 403 -1.74 -9.02 -5.66
C HIS A 403 -3.25 -9.14 -5.40
N GLY A 404 -3.74 -8.61 -4.27
CA GLY A 404 -5.13 -8.80 -3.85
C GLY A 404 -6.15 -7.97 -4.64
N GLY A 405 -5.79 -6.76 -5.05
CA GLY A 405 -6.82 -5.85 -5.57
C GLY A 405 -6.34 -4.69 -6.44
N VAL A 406 -5.04 -4.43 -6.56
CA VAL A 406 -4.52 -3.37 -7.42
C VAL A 406 -4.41 -3.84 -8.88
N PRO A 407 -5.10 -3.20 -9.83
CA PRO A 407 -4.93 -3.51 -11.25
C PRO A 407 -3.60 -2.96 -11.74
N THR A 408 -2.60 -3.83 -11.88
CA THR A 408 -1.27 -3.50 -12.39
C THR A 408 -0.97 -4.19 -13.70
N ARG A 409 0.15 -3.82 -14.33
CA ARG A 409 0.69 -4.56 -15.47
C ARG A 409 1.21 -5.93 -15.03
N PRO A 410 1.04 -6.97 -15.86
CA PRO A 410 1.52 -8.29 -15.53
C PRO A 410 3.04 -8.36 -15.49
N THR A 411 3.57 -9.08 -14.50
CA THR A 411 4.95 -9.53 -14.48
C THR A 411 5.16 -10.50 -15.65
N ARG A 412 6.19 -10.24 -16.47
CA ARG A 412 6.45 -11.04 -17.67
C ARG A 412 7.47 -12.16 -17.44
N ASP A 413 8.46 -11.90 -16.59
CA ASP A 413 9.61 -12.79 -16.42
C ASP A 413 9.84 -13.18 -14.96
N SER A 414 10.20 -14.45 -14.76
CA SER A 414 10.81 -14.89 -13.50
C SER A 414 12.22 -14.32 -13.38
N LYS A 415 12.63 -13.98 -12.16
CA LYS A 415 13.97 -13.45 -11.84
C LYS A 415 14.80 -14.53 -11.13
N PRO A 416 16.14 -14.45 -11.17
CA PRO A 416 16.98 -15.34 -10.37
C PRO A 416 16.58 -15.30 -8.89
N GLY A 417 16.52 -16.46 -8.24
CA GLY A 417 16.09 -16.61 -6.84
C GLY A 417 14.58 -16.57 -6.62
N VAL A 418 13.77 -16.48 -7.69
CA VAL A 418 12.31 -16.59 -7.63
C VAL A 418 11.89 -17.99 -8.06
N ARG A 419 11.36 -18.75 -7.09
CA ARG A 419 10.84 -20.11 -7.29
C ARG A 419 9.55 -20.13 -8.09
N HIS A 420 8.66 -19.17 -7.83
CA HIS A 420 7.37 -19.04 -8.51
C HIS A 420 6.99 -17.58 -8.63
N VAL A 421 6.43 -17.18 -9.77
CA VAL A 421 5.79 -15.87 -9.94
C VAL A 421 4.52 -16.04 -10.75
N LEU A 422 3.44 -15.40 -10.33
CA LEU A 422 2.20 -15.40 -11.11
C LEU A 422 2.35 -14.44 -12.30
N THR A 423 2.36 -14.99 -13.51
CA THR A 423 2.45 -14.23 -14.78
C THR A 423 1.14 -14.21 -15.55
N ASP A 424 0.10 -14.86 -15.02
CA ASP A 424 -1.23 -14.90 -15.62
C ASP A 424 -1.81 -13.49 -15.81
N ILE A 425 -2.62 -13.36 -16.86
CA ILE A 425 -3.21 -12.09 -17.26
C ILE A 425 -4.73 -12.16 -17.35
N VAL A 426 -5.37 -11.03 -17.07
CA VAL A 426 -6.76 -10.76 -17.44
C VAL A 426 -6.79 -9.70 -18.54
N ARG A 427 -7.47 -10.03 -19.65
CA ARG A 427 -7.63 -9.12 -20.79
C ARG A 427 -8.87 -8.26 -20.60
N TYR A 428 -8.71 -6.95 -20.68
CA TYR A 428 -9.80 -5.98 -20.73
C TYR A 428 -9.65 -5.14 -22.00
N GLY A 429 -10.38 -5.53 -23.05
CA GLY A 429 -10.21 -4.95 -24.39
C GLY A 429 -8.81 -5.24 -24.95
N ILE A 430 -8.02 -4.19 -25.18
CA ILE A 430 -6.63 -4.29 -25.68
C ILE A 430 -5.59 -4.32 -24.55
N GLU A 431 -6.00 -4.07 -23.30
CA GLU A 431 -5.11 -4.00 -22.15
C GLU A 431 -5.01 -5.35 -21.45
N ASN A 432 -3.81 -5.64 -20.92
CA ASN A 432 -3.54 -6.83 -20.12
C ASN A 432 -3.21 -6.39 -18.69
N PHE A 433 -3.95 -6.93 -17.73
CA PHE A 433 -3.71 -6.71 -16.30
C PHE A 433 -3.16 -7.96 -15.64
N ALA A 434 -2.33 -7.80 -14.62
CA ALA A 434 -1.89 -8.87 -13.75
C ALA A 434 -3.12 -9.57 -13.13
N MET A 435 -3.07 -10.90 -13.05
CA MET A 435 -4.07 -11.69 -12.34
C MET A 435 -4.00 -11.41 -10.83
N MET A 436 -5.15 -11.21 -10.20
CA MET A 436 -5.25 -11.01 -8.74
C MET A 436 -5.35 -12.35 -8.01
N GLY A 437 -5.18 -12.33 -6.69
CA GLY A 437 -5.24 -13.54 -5.88
C GLY A 437 -4.98 -13.32 -4.39
N PHE A 438 -4.90 -14.41 -3.65
CA PHE A 438 -4.63 -14.46 -2.21
C PHE A 438 -3.96 -15.80 -1.88
N ALA A 439 -3.48 -15.95 -0.64
CA ALA A 439 -2.91 -17.21 -0.18
C ALA A 439 -3.73 -17.85 0.95
N VAL A 440 -3.63 -19.18 1.03
CA VAL A 440 -4.17 -20.01 2.11
C VAL A 440 -3.00 -20.69 2.81
N LEU A 441 -2.85 -20.43 4.10
CA LEU A 441 -1.93 -21.13 4.98
C LEU A 441 -2.75 -22.10 5.86
N ASP A 442 -2.63 -23.39 5.58
CA ASP A 442 -3.24 -24.45 6.38
C ASP A 442 -2.21 -25.00 7.38
N LEU A 443 -2.54 -24.95 8.67
CA LEU A 443 -1.75 -25.50 9.77
C LEU A 443 -2.48 -26.69 10.38
N ASP A 444 -1.77 -27.81 10.53
CA ASP A 444 -2.25 -29.02 11.21
C ASP A 444 -1.15 -29.54 12.13
N ASN A 445 -1.27 -29.19 13.41
CA ASN A 445 -0.26 -29.47 14.43
C ASN A 445 1.11 -28.95 13.99
N ASP A 446 2.08 -29.83 13.74
CA ASP A 446 3.43 -29.50 13.31
C ASP A 446 3.60 -29.47 11.79
N HIS A 447 2.54 -29.63 11.00
CA HIS A 447 2.59 -29.49 9.54
C HIS A 447 1.98 -28.16 9.11
N GLY A 448 2.59 -27.50 8.12
CA GLY A 448 2.11 -26.24 7.56
C GLY A 448 2.21 -26.22 6.04
N GLN A 449 1.19 -25.71 5.35
CA GLN A 449 1.16 -25.66 3.89
C GLN A 449 0.63 -24.31 3.39
N LEU A 450 1.38 -23.70 2.47
CA LEU A 450 0.98 -22.51 1.73
C LEU A 450 0.41 -22.91 0.37
N ARG A 451 -0.74 -22.34 0.00
CA ARG A 451 -1.36 -22.43 -1.33
C ARG A 451 -1.63 -21.02 -1.85
N CYS A 452 -1.29 -20.70 -3.08
CA CYS A 452 -1.66 -19.43 -3.72
C CYS A 452 -2.79 -19.65 -4.73
N ILE A 453 -3.86 -18.87 -4.61
CA ILE A 453 -5.09 -19.00 -5.39
C ILE A 453 -5.33 -17.70 -6.14
N ASN A 454 -5.53 -17.80 -7.46
CA ASN A 454 -5.84 -16.63 -8.30
C ASN A 454 -7.34 -16.31 -8.32
N GLU A 455 -7.71 -15.17 -8.92
CA GLU A 455 -9.10 -14.70 -9.01
C GLU A 455 -10.05 -15.58 -9.84
N ARG A 456 -9.54 -16.63 -10.49
CA ARG A 456 -10.34 -17.68 -11.13
C ARG A 456 -10.61 -18.86 -10.20
N GLY A 457 -10.13 -18.81 -8.96
CA GLY A 457 -10.19 -19.92 -8.00
C GLY A 457 -9.22 -21.05 -8.31
N VAL A 458 -8.19 -20.80 -9.13
CA VAL A 458 -7.18 -21.81 -9.49
C VAL A 458 -5.99 -21.70 -8.55
N GLU A 459 -5.66 -22.81 -7.89
CA GLU A 459 -4.40 -22.96 -7.19
C GLU A 459 -3.26 -23.02 -8.21
N HIS A 460 -2.34 -22.07 -8.12
CA HIS A 460 -1.21 -21.95 -9.06
C HIS A 460 0.14 -22.14 -8.37
N PHE A 461 0.17 -22.32 -7.05
CA PHE A 461 1.37 -22.64 -6.29
C PHE A 461 1.01 -23.34 -4.98
N ARG A 462 1.87 -24.27 -4.55
CA ARG A 462 1.80 -24.95 -3.26
C ARG A 462 3.21 -25.20 -2.71
N ALA A 463 3.41 -25.00 -1.41
CA ALA A 463 4.64 -25.36 -0.71
C ALA A 463 4.37 -25.78 0.73
N ASP A 464 5.10 -26.78 1.20
CA ASP A 464 5.10 -27.16 2.61
C ASP A 464 6.12 -26.29 3.38
N LEU A 465 5.76 -25.88 4.59
CA LEU A 465 6.58 -25.08 5.50
C LEU A 465 7.39 -25.96 6.45
N ALA A 466 6.92 -27.18 6.71
CA ALA A 466 7.55 -28.17 7.56
C ALA A 466 6.95 -29.57 7.39
#